data_AF-A0A3D0NST4-F1
#
_entry.id   AF-A0A3D0NST4-F1
#
_cell.length_a   1.000
_cell.length_b   1.000
_cell.length_c   1.000
_cell.angle_alpha   90.00
_cell.angle_beta   90.00
_cell.angle_gamma   90.00
#
_symmetry.space_group_name_H-M   'P 1'
#
loop_
_entity.id
_entity.type
_entity.pdbx_description
1 polymer ?
#
loop_
_entity_poly.entity_id
_entity_poly.type
_entity_poly.pdbx_seq_one_letter_code
_entity_poly.pdbx_strand_id
1 'polypeptide(L)'
;MTSKEAKLLRKLKEKLTYVNIESSDIQTQQDMVFALSKDFISDDTIPDKKFYCLCSLQETEDDRRNALIYQPTYIACAIMMNVICQYPELFENETIKTTLYGGLNGCIQSKVLACGCEKIKDFLETMDIFAQGHAMEFICHYPDFCPAFHDAFLQAVQYLRNYIGKDNIMNPSAHTSYTEEGRQIFSRLFPLASDEALLFVYGSLMKGQAAHQLMENCTYRGRYFLPDYALYDLGSYPGIQYKMGEAVVGEVYVIKKKLFERLDDYESEGSLYERKLLTVRSDKEKIQANVYVYLRDLSLAMMQRNMWGTQDETPVWYACYGSNLSEERFRCYMEGKSYRKNKKSNNKGGFRDQTEWQQTALITQTGELYFGNKSKTWYRKGVAFFDPSAEGKTYMKLYRIKWSQLIDLQIREGSSPQWYGRIVCLGIKDGYPVYTLTSEEHRPVNLPSKSYLTLIAKELKKQFALSDKEMISYIFDLIVRSKPDTEQQGDCT
;
A
#
# COMPACT_ATOMS: atom_id res chain seq x y z
N MET A 1 12.30 20.01 -39.88
CA MET A 1 12.10 18.57 -39.61
C MET A 1 11.38 17.92 -40.78
N THR A 2 11.74 16.69 -41.13
CA THR A 2 10.99 15.87 -42.10
C THR A 2 9.70 15.31 -41.47
N SER A 3 8.74 14.88 -42.29
CA SER A 3 7.51 14.22 -41.81
C SER A 3 7.79 12.96 -40.97
N LYS A 4 8.84 12.22 -41.32
CA LYS A 4 9.30 11.03 -40.56
C LYS A 4 9.84 11.41 -39.18
N GLU A 5 10.70 12.42 -39.10
CA GLU A 5 11.26 12.92 -37.84
C GLU A 5 10.17 13.41 -36.88
N ALA A 6 9.20 14.16 -37.40
CA ALA A 6 8.05 14.66 -36.61
C ALA A 6 7.22 13.52 -36.03
N LYS A 7 6.98 12.47 -36.82
CA LYS A 7 6.25 11.28 -36.37
C LYS A 7 7.00 10.53 -35.26
N LEU A 8 8.33 10.44 -35.35
CA LEU A 8 9.16 9.78 -34.33
C LEU A 8 9.16 10.56 -33.02
N LEU A 9 9.36 11.88 -33.09
CA LEU A 9 9.30 12.74 -31.90
C LEU A 9 7.93 12.67 -31.22
N ARG A 10 6.85 12.69 -32.00
CA ARG A 10 5.49 12.56 -31.47
C ARG A 10 5.28 11.24 -30.74
N LYS A 11 5.73 10.12 -31.33
CA LYS A 11 5.67 8.79 -30.69
C LYS A 11 6.45 8.77 -29.37
N LEU A 12 7.59 9.45 -29.30
CA LEU A 12 8.38 9.51 -28.07
C LEU A 12 7.66 10.32 -26.98
N LYS A 13 7.01 11.43 -27.32
CA LYS A 13 6.14 12.19 -26.40
C LYS A 13 4.93 11.38 -25.94
N GLU A 14 4.31 10.61 -26.84
CA GLU A 14 3.21 9.68 -26.51
C GLU A 14 3.67 8.63 -25.49
N LYS A 15 4.90 8.10 -25.60
CA LYS A 15 5.49 7.19 -24.61
C LYS A 15 5.68 7.85 -23.24
N LEU A 16 6.17 9.09 -23.18
CA LEU A 16 6.28 9.85 -21.93
C LEU A 16 4.91 10.06 -21.26
N THR A 17 3.88 10.30 -22.06
CA THR A 17 2.51 10.39 -21.52
C THR A 17 2.02 9.04 -21.00
N TYR A 18 2.31 7.95 -21.71
CA TYR A 18 1.89 6.60 -21.33
C TYR A 18 2.48 6.15 -19.99
N VAL A 19 3.77 6.41 -19.72
CA VAL A 19 4.40 6.00 -18.45
C VAL A 19 3.88 6.74 -17.21
N ASN A 20 3.14 7.83 -17.42
CA ASN A 20 2.47 8.59 -16.37
C ASN A 20 1.04 8.11 -16.08
N ILE A 21 0.52 7.10 -16.79
CA ILE A 21 -0.83 6.57 -16.57
C ILE A 21 -0.77 5.49 -15.48
N GLU A 22 -1.43 5.70 -14.34
CA GLU A 22 -1.42 4.78 -13.17
C GLU A 22 -1.89 3.35 -13.49
N SER A 23 -2.70 3.15 -14.54
CA SER A 23 -3.21 1.85 -14.97
C SER A 23 -2.41 1.19 -16.09
N SER A 24 -1.24 1.72 -16.44
CA SER A 24 -0.45 1.21 -17.57
C SER A 24 0.25 -0.11 -17.23
N ASP A 25 0.47 -0.93 -18.25
CA ASP A 25 1.05 -2.28 -18.09
C ASP A 25 2.53 -2.21 -17.67
N ILE A 26 2.83 -2.85 -16.54
CA ILE A 26 4.14 -2.85 -15.88
C ILE A 26 5.22 -3.40 -16.82
N GLN A 27 4.98 -4.57 -17.42
CA GLN A 27 5.96 -5.22 -18.29
C GLN A 27 6.29 -4.34 -19.49
N THR A 28 5.28 -3.71 -20.09
CA THR A 28 5.45 -2.80 -21.22
C THR A 28 6.34 -1.60 -20.83
N GLN A 29 6.19 -1.04 -19.63
CA GLN A 29 7.03 0.07 -19.15
C GLN A 29 8.49 -0.36 -18.97
N GLN A 30 8.74 -1.52 -18.35
CA GLN A 30 10.08 -2.07 -18.18
C GLN A 30 10.74 -2.36 -19.54
N ASP A 31 10.01 -2.99 -20.46
CA ASP A 31 10.48 -3.28 -21.82
C ASP A 31 10.82 -1.99 -22.58
N MET A 32 10.08 -0.90 -22.36
CA MET A 32 10.38 0.40 -22.93
C MET A 32 11.72 0.96 -22.44
N VAL A 33 12.03 0.84 -21.15
CA VAL A 33 13.34 1.26 -20.60
C VAL A 33 14.47 0.42 -21.20
N PHE A 34 14.30 -0.89 -21.30
CA PHE A 34 15.29 -1.77 -21.93
C PHE A 34 15.50 -1.49 -23.41
N ALA A 35 14.45 -1.09 -24.14
CA ALA A 35 14.58 -0.68 -25.53
C ALA A 35 15.35 0.65 -25.62
N LEU A 36 14.94 1.67 -24.84
CA LEU A 36 15.61 2.97 -24.82
C LEU A 36 17.09 2.84 -24.43
N SER A 37 17.44 1.98 -23.46
CA SER A 37 18.81 1.83 -22.98
C SER A 37 19.80 1.36 -24.06
N LYS A 38 19.31 0.82 -25.18
CA LYS A 38 20.10 0.32 -26.31
C LYS A 38 20.20 1.29 -27.49
N ASP A 39 19.29 2.27 -27.55
CA ASP A 39 19.14 3.17 -28.71
C ASP A 39 19.97 4.47 -28.59
N PHE A 40 20.57 4.73 -27.43
CA PHE A 40 21.44 5.88 -27.21
C PHE A 40 22.79 5.69 -27.92
N ILE A 41 23.26 6.76 -28.56
CA ILE A 41 24.50 6.77 -29.34
C ILE A 41 25.51 7.67 -28.62
N SER A 42 26.76 7.20 -28.49
CA SER A 42 27.86 8.01 -27.96
C SER A 42 28.34 9.03 -28.99
N ASP A 43 28.80 10.19 -28.53
CA ASP A 43 29.58 11.11 -29.36
C ASP A 43 31.06 10.93 -29.03
N ASP A 44 31.84 10.36 -29.94
CA ASP A 44 33.28 10.13 -29.73
C ASP A 44 34.06 11.45 -29.51
N THR A 45 33.48 12.59 -29.86
CA THR A 45 34.09 13.91 -29.64
C THR A 45 33.83 14.46 -28.24
N ILE A 46 32.90 13.86 -27.48
CA ILE A 46 32.52 14.33 -26.14
C ILE A 46 32.42 13.13 -25.16
N PRO A 47 33.46 12.92 -24.34
CA PRO A 47 33.49 11.83 -23.37
C PRO A 47 32.27 11.80 -22.45
N ASP A 48 31.84 10.59 -22.09
CA ASP A 48 30.78 10.31 -21.10
C ASP A 48 29.38 10.84 -21.45
N LYS A 49 29.14 11.23 -22.71
CA LYS A 49 27.83 11.67 -23.20
C LYS A 49 27.23 10.71 -24.19
N LYS A 50 25.92 10.54 -24.09
CA LYS A 50 25.12 9.77 -25.03
C LYS A 50 23.86 10.55 -25.40
N PHE A 51 23.36 10.33 -26.61
CA PHE A 51 22.21 11.02 -27.15
C PHE A 51 21.20 10.04 -27.74
N TYR A 52 19.92 10.32 -27.54
CA TYR A 52 18.85 9.66 -28.28
C TYR A 52 18.54 10.50 -29.52
N CYS A 53 19.04 10.08 -30.69
CA CYS A 53 18.95 10.89 -31.90
C CYS A 53 17.82 10.42 -32.82
N LEU A 54 17.06 11.36 -33.40
CA LEU A 54 16.09 11.09 -34.46
C LEU A 54 16.68 11.25 -35.87
N CYS A 55 17.95 11.62 -35.95
CA CYS A 55 18.75 11.85 -37.15
C CYS A 55 20.21 11.45 -36.91
N SER A 56 21.07 11.61 -37.92
CA SER A 56 22.52 11.40 -37.79
C SER A 56 23.16 12.49 -36.92
N LEU A 57 23.92 12.08 -35.91
CA LEU A 57 24.60 13.00 -34.98
C LEU A 57 25.62 13.91 -35.68
N GLN A 58 26.31 13.41 -36.71
CA GLN A 58 27.41 14.09 -37.39
C GLN A 58 26.96 15.05 -38.51
N GLU A 59 25.74 14.88 -39.05
CA GLU A 59 25.26 15.59 -40.25
C GLU A 59 24.17 16.63 -39.94
N THR A 60 23.93 16.94 -38.66
CA THR A 60 22.84 17.82 -38.24
C THR A 60 23.32 19.24 -38.01
N GLU A 61 22.79 20.18 -38.81
CA GLU A 61 22.96 21.63 -38.64
C GLU A 61 22.55 22.09 -37.23
N ASP A 62 23.27 23.09 -36.69
CA ASP A 62 23.13 23.55 -35.31
C ASP A 62 21.70 23.96 -34.93
N ASP A 63 20.95 24.54 -35.85
CA ASP A 63 19.56 25.00 -35.66
C ASP A 63 18.56 23.83 -35.50
N ARG A 64 18.91 22.63 -35.99
CA ARG A 64 18.08 21.42 -35.91
C ARG A 64 18.42 20.51 -34.73
N ARG A 65 19.59 20.67 -34.12
CA ARG A 65 20.07 19.82 -33.02
C ARG A 65 19.11 19.81 -31.83
N ASN A 66 18.47 20.94 -31.52
CA ASN A 66 17.52 21.02 -30.40
C ASN A 66 16.32 20.08 -30.58
N ALA A 67 15.70 20.09 -31.75
CA ALA A 67 14.49 19.31 -32.01
C ALA A 67 14.77 17.81 -32.28
N LEU A 68 15.97 17.48 -32.77
CA LEU A 68 16.28 16.13 -33.27
C LEU A 68 17.27 15.35 -32.40
N ILE A 69 17.99 16.01 -31.50
CA ILE A 69 18.99 15.39 -30.63
C ILE A 69 18.68 15.72 -29.17
N TYR A 70 18.61 16.99 -28.78
CA TYR A 70 18.45 17.36 -27.36
C TYR A 70 17.06 17.05 -26.82
N GLN A 71 15.98 17.50 -27.47
CA GLN A 71 14.61 17.24 -27.00
C GLN A 71 14.28 15.74 -26.92
N PRO A 72 14.61 14.91 -27.92
CA PRO A 72 14.42 13.47 -27.80
C PRO A 72 15.28 12.85 -26.68
N THR A 73 16.51 13.33 -26.45
CA THR A 73 17.35 12.90 -25.32
C THR A 73 16.71 13.23 -23.98
N TYR A 74 16.12 14.43 -23.80
CA TYR A 74 15.39 14.77 -22.57
C TYR A 74 14.21 13.83 -22.34
N ILE A 75 13.41 13.59 -23.37
CA ILE A 75 12.21 12.76 -23.26
C ILE A 75 12.58 11.31 -22.92
N ALA A 76 13.62 10.77 -23.58
CA ALA A 76 14.10 9.42 -23.30
C ALA A 76 14.63 9.30 -21.87
N CYS A 77 15.43 10.27 -21.40
CA CYS A 77 15.90 10.30 -20.01
C CYS A 77 14.75 10.45 -19.01
N ALA A 78 13.75 11.30 -19.31
CA ALA A 78 12.55 11.48 -18.48
C ALA A 78 11.72 10.20 -18.35
N ILE A 79 11.54 9.45 -19.45
CA ILE A 79 10.89 8.14 -19.41
C ILE A 79 11.66 7.18 -18.51
N MET A 80 12.99 7.09 -18.69
CA MET A 80 13.83 6.19 -17.90
C MET A 80 13.78 6.55 -16.41
N MET A 81 13.95 7.82 -16.04
CA MET A 81 13.89 8.28 -14.65
C MET A 81 12.55 7.95 -14.00
N ASN A 82 11.43 8.21 -14.69
CA ASN A 82 10.10 7.95 -14.17
C ASN A 82 9.90 6.46 -13.86
N VAL A 83 10.17 5.59 -14.83
CA VAL A 83 10.01 4.15 -14.65
C VAL A 83 10.97 3.60 -13.59
N ILE A 84 12.20 4.12 -13.49
CA ILE A 84 13.14 3.74 -12.41
C ILE A 84 12.62 4.15 -11.03
N CYS A 85 12.01 5.32 -10.88
CA CYS A 85 11.41 5.73 -9.59
C CYS A 85 10.27 4.79 -9.18
N GLN A 86 9.50 4.27 -10.15
CA GLN A 86 8.46 3.27 -9.90
C GLN A 86 9.02 1.87 -9.60
N TYR A 87 10.14 1.50 -10.25
CA TYR A 87 10.76 0.17 -10.19
C TYR A 87 12.27 0.28 -9.94
N PRO A 88 12.70 0.54 -8.68
CA PRO A 88 14.10 0.77 -8.35
C PRO A 88 15.05 -0.37 -8.73
N GLU A 89 14.56 -1.61 -8.84
CA GLU A 89 15.32 -2.79 -9.25
C GLU A 89 15.89 -2.68 -10.66
N LEU A 90 15.23 -1.93 -11.56
CA LEU A 90 15.77 -1.67 -12.91
C LEU A 90 17.10 -0.92 -12.85
N PHE A 91 17.27 -0.13 -11.79
CA PHE A 91 18.49 0.61 -11.57
C PHE A 91 19.66 -0.27 -11.21
N GLU A 92 19.49 -1.56 -10.91
CA GLU A 92 20.61 -2.50 -10.70
C GLU A 92 21.29 -2.92 -12.02
N ASN A 93 20.64 -2.69 -13.16
CA ASN A 93 21.16 -3.07 -14.47
C ASN A 93 22.22 -2.08 -14.98
N GLU A 94 23.45 -2.56 -15.19
CA GLU A 94 24.58 -1.72 -15.64
C GLU A 94 24.39 -1.07 -17.01
N THR A 95 23.63 -1.69 -17.93
CA THR A 95 23.35 -1.07 -19.24
C THR A 95 22.41 0.13 -19.08
N ILE A 96 21.40 0.00 -18.22
CA ILE A 96 20.47 1.08 -17.90
C ILE A 96 21.22 2.22 -17.21
N LYS A 97 22.03 1.93 -16.17
CA LYS A 97 22.83 2.94 -15.47
C LYS A 97 23.75 3.69 -16.41
N THR A 98 24.60 2.98 -17.17
CA THR A 98 25.60 3.62 -18.04
C THR A 98 24.95 4.41 -19.17
N THR A 99 23.81 3.96 -19.71
CA THR A 99 23.06 4.72 -20.72
C THR A 99 22.39 5.95 -20.12
N LEU A 100 21.72 5.83 -18.98
CA LEU A 100 21.08 6.97 -18.33
C LEU A 100 22.11 8.01 -17.88
N TYR A 101 23.23 7.60 -17.29
CA TYR A 101 24.32 8.50 -16.91
C TYR A 101 24.82 9.31 -18.11
N GLY A 102 25.10 8.62 -19.24
CA GLY A 102 25.53 9.28 -20.47
C GLY A 102 24.45 10.21 -21.06
N GLY A 103 23.19 9.80 -20.99
CA GLY A 103 22.04 10.59 -21.44
C GLY A 103 21.85 11.87 -20.62
N LEU A 104 21.94 11.78 -19.29
CA LEU A 104 21.85 12.94 -18.39
C LEU A 104 22.99 13.93 -18.62
N ASN A 105 24.23 13.45 -18.80
CA ASN A 105 25.34 14.32 -19.21
C ASN A 105 25.12 14.95 -20.60
N GLY A 106 24.47 14.22 -21.52
CA GLY A 106 24.03 14.73 -22.82
C GLY A 106 23.03 15.88 -22.70
N CYS A 107 22.16 15.86 -21.69
CA CYS A 107 21.16 16.90 -21.47
C CYS A 107 21.78 18.26 -21.12
N ILE A 108 22.90 18.26 -20.37
CA ILE A 108 23.59 19.46 -19.87
C ILE A 108 24.11 20.36 -21.01
N GLN A 109 24.42 19.80 -22.18
CA GLN A 109 25.00 20.55 -23.29
C GLN A 109 24.09 21.61 -23.91
N SER A 110 22.79 21.49 -23.66
CA SER A 110 21.85 22.47 -24.14
C SER A 110 21.92 23.78 -23.37
N LYS A 111 21.87 24.90 -24.10
CA LYS A 111 21.68 26.24 -23.51
C LYS A 111 20.35 26.39 -22.74
N VAL A 112 19.50 25.37 -22.75
CA VAL A 112 18.18 25.38 -22.14
C VAL A 112 18.24 25.02 -20.65
N LEU A 113 19.12 24.10 -20.24
CA LEU A 113 19.39 23.85 -18.81
C LEU A 113 20.38 24.84 -18.21
N ALA A 114 21.17 25.54 -19.04
CA ALA A 114 21.99 26.66 -18.60
C ALA A 114 21.10 27.87 -18.26
N CYS A 115 21.19 28.39 -17.04
CA CYS A 115 20.45 29.57 -16.60
C CYS A 115 20.64 30.75 -17.59
N GLY A 116 19.55 31.41 -17.98
CA GLY A 116 19.59 32.55 -18.91
C GLY A 116 19.17 32.27 -20.36
N CYS A 117 18.38 31.21 -20.59
CA CYS A 117 17.83 30.91 -21.92
C CYS A 117 17.09 32.13 -22.52
N GLU A 118 17.52 32.58 -23.70
CA GLU A 118 16.89 33.70 -24.43
C GLU A 118 15.45 33.39 -24.86
N LYS A 119 15.05 32.11 -24.85
CA LYS A 119 13.72 31.61 -25.24
C LYS A 119 13.04 30.90 -24.07
N ILE A 120 12.24 31.64 -23.31
CA ILE A 120 11.54 31.09 -22.14
C ILE A 120 10.67 29.86 -22.46
N LYS A 121 10.02 29.85 -23.63
CA LYS A 121 9.14 28.73 -24.01
C LYS A 121 9.90 27.41 -24.10
N ASP A 122 11.09 27.42 -24.70
CA ASP A 122 11.94 26.23 -24.83
C ASP A 122 12.41 25.74 -23.43
N PHE A 123 12.67 26.68 -22.52
CA PHE A 123 12.97 26.39 -21.11
C PHE A 123 11.79 25.71 -20.41
N LEU A 124 10.58 26.29 -20.47
CA LEU A 124 9.40 25.73 -19.84
C LEU A 124 9.04 24.35 -20.41
N GLU A 125 9.12 24.18 -21.74
CA GLU A 125 8.92 22.87 -22.38
C GLU A 125 9.91 21.81 -21.85
N THR A 126 11.17 22.20 -21.63
CA THR A 126 12.20 21.30 -21.09
C THR A 126 11.93 20.97 -19.62
N MET A 127 11.59 21.96 -18.80
CA MET A 127 11.22 21.75 -17.40
C MET A 127 9.97 20.87 -17.28
N ASP A 128 9.01 21.01 -18.18
CA ASP A 128 7.81 20.18 -18.22
C ASP A 128 8.11 18.71 -18.54
N ILE A 129 9.01 18.46 -19.51
CA ILE A 129 9.48 17.09 -19.82
C ILE A 129 10.08 16.44 -18.58
N PHE A 130 10.94 17.15 -17.85
CA PHE A 130 11.56 16.63 -16.63
C PHE A 130 10.57 16.51 -15.46
N ALA A 131 9.57 17.39 -15.37
CA ALA A 131 8.48 17.25 -14.40
C ALA A 131 7.66 15.98 -14.65
N GLN A 132 7.27 15.72 -15.90
CA GLN A 132 6.62 14.47 -16.31
C GLN A 132 7.52 13.23 -16.16
N GLY A 133 8.84 13.43 -16.12
CA GLY A 133 9.84 12.39 -15.90
C GLY A 133 10.16 12.12 -14.43
N HIS A 134 9.46 12.75 -13.48
CA HIS A 134 9.76 12.65 -12.05
C HIS A 134 11.23 12.99 -11.71
N ALA A 135 11.84 13.92 -12.45
CA ALA A 135 13.27 14.20 -12.32
C ALA A 135 13.67 14.67 -10.91
N MET A 136 12.82 15.46 -10.22
CA MET A 136 13.07 15.87 -8.84
C MET A 136 13.10 14.68 -7.87
N GLU A 137 12.15 13.76 -7.99
CA GLU A 137 12.10 12.54 -7.19
C GLU A 137 13.34 11.68 -7.44
N PHE A 138 13.72 11.52 -8.71
CA PHE A 138 14.90 10.76 -9.12
C PHE A 138 16.19 11.33 -8.50
N ILE A 139 16.45 12.63 -8.62
CA ILE A 139 17.68 13.23 -8.09
C ILE A 139 17.72 13.25 -6.56
N CYS A 140 16.57 13.19 -5.88
CA CYS A 140 16.51 13.03 -4.43
C CYS A 140 16.82 11.60 -3.98
N HIS A 141 16.36 10.59 -4.74
CA HIS A 141 16.68 9.18 -4.47
C HIS A 141 18.12 8.80 -4.85
N TYR A 142 18.68 9.42 -5.89
CA TYR A 142 20.02 9.11 -6.42
C TYR A 142 20.91 10.36 -6.55
N PRO A 143 21.21 11.07 -5.44
CA PRO A 143 21.89 12.36 -5.48
C PRO A 143 23.29 12.30 -6.10
N ASP A 144 24.04 11.23 -5.85
CA ASP A 144 25.42 11.09 -6.30
C ASP A 144 25.57 10.42 -7.68
N PHE A 145 24.47 10.03 -8.32
CA PHE A 145 24.53 9.24 -9.56
C PHE A 145 25.07 10.04 -10.75
N CYS A 146 24.60 11.28 -10.93
CA CYS A 146 25.07 12.19 -11.98
C CYS A 146 25.17 13.62 -11.44
N PRO A 147 26.22 13.95 -10.67
CA PRO A 147 26.32 15.23 -9.96
C PRO A 147 26.22 16.45 -10.87
N ALA A 148 26.79 16.37 -12.07
CA ALA A 148 26.73 17.47 -13.04
C ALA A 148 25.30 17.78 -13.50
N PHE A 149 24.47 16.74 -13.73
CA PHE A 149 23.05 16.93 -14.05
C PHE A 149 22.27 17.38 -12.83
N HIS A 150 22.55 16.80 -11.66
CA HIS A 150 21.92 17.18 -10.38
C HIS A 150 22.02 18.68 -10.15
N ASP A 151 23.24 19.23 -10.20
CA ASP A 151 23.50 20.64 -9.95
C ASP A 151 22.86 21.54 -11.03
N ALA A 152 22.98 21.17 -12.30
CA ALA A 152 22.39 21.92 -13.41
C ALA A 152 20.86 21.96 -13.32
N PHE A 153 20.24 20.83 -12.96
CA PHE A 153 18.79 20.73 -12.82
C PHE A 153 18.28 21.54 -11.62
N LEU A 154 18.96 21.49 -10.47
CA LEU A 154 18.61 22.31 -9.31
C LEU A 154 18.73 23.82 -9.59
N GLN A 155 19.76 24.23 -10.34
CA GLN A 155 19.88 25.62 -10.80
C GLN A 155 18.71 26.02 -11.71
N ALA A 156 18.32 25.16 -12.65
CA ALA A 156 17.16 25.38 -13.52
C ALA A 156 15.85 25.48 -12.71
N VAL A 157 15.66 24.63 -11.69
CA VAL A 157 14.51 24.69 -10.78
C VAL A 157 14.51 25.97 -9.95
N GLN A 158 15.67 26.41 -9.45
CA GLN A 158 15.80 27.68 -8.74
C GLN A 158 15.49 28.87 -9.66
N TYR A 159 15.95 28.81 -10.91
CA TYR A 159 15.61 29.79 -11.92
C TYR A 159 14.09 29.84 -12.15
N LEU A 160 13.42 28.69 -12.34
CA LEU A 160 11.96 28.60 -12.46
C LEU A 160 11.24 29.18 -11.23
N ARG A 161 11.72 28.91 -10.01
CA ARG A 161 11.14 29.48 -8.78
C ARG A 161 11.23 31.00 -8.75
N ASN A 162 12.42 31.55 -9.06
CA ASN A 162 12.63 32.99 -9.14
C ASN A 162 11.83 33.62 -10.28
N TYR A 163 11.61 32.87 -11.36
CA TYR A 163 10.81 33.25 -12.52
C TYR A 163 9.33 33.43 -12.15
N ILE A 164 8.76 32.48 -11.41
CA ILE A 164 7.37 32.53 -10.92
C ILE A 164 7.18 33.66 -9.90
N GLY A 165 8.13 33.86 -8.99
CA GLY A 165 8.00 34.84 -7.89
C GLY A 165 8.00 36.31 -8.30
N LYS A 166 8.37 36.64 -9.55
CA LYS A 166 8.41 38.02 -10.06
C LYS A 166 7.08 38.50 -10.66
N ASP A 167 6.08 37.63 -10.80
CA ASP A 167 4.71 37.92 -11.29
C ASP A 167 4.62 38.79 -12.56
N ASN A 168 5.67 38.81 -13.39
CA ASN A 168 5.77 39.71 -14.54
C ASN A 168 6.39 38.98 -15.73
N ILE A 169 5.66 38.01 -16.26
CA ILE A 169 6.09 37.20 -17.38
C ILE A 169 5.38 37.71 -18.63
N MET A 170 6.14 38.38 -19.48
CA MET A 170 5.69 38.81 -20.81
C MET A 170 6.69 38.25 -21.81
N ASN A 171 6.22 37.57 -22.85
CA ASN A 171 7.02 37.42 -24.05
C ASN A 171 7.27 38.83 -24.64
N PRO A 172 8.51 39.32 -24.78
CA PRO A 172 8.78 40.65 -25.33
C PRO A 172 8.14 40.86 -26.70
N SER A 173 7.95 39.77 -27.46
CA SER A 173 7.42 39.78 -28.83
C SER A 173 5.95 39.33 -28.96
N ALA A 174 5.26 38.90 -27.89
CA ALA A 174 3.88 38.38 -28.02
C ALA A 174 2.89 38.76 -26.90
N HIS A 175 3.29 39.51 -25.86
CA HIS A 175 2.42 39.91 -24.73
C HIS A 175 1.68 38.73 -24.05
N THR A 176 2.15 37.49 -24.23
CA THR A 176 1.61 36.29 -23.58
C THR A 176 2.34 36.06 -22.26
N SER A 177 1.58 35.78 -21.20
CA SER A 177 2.11 35.38 -19.90
C SER A 177 2.22 33.86 -19.80
N TYR A 178 3.34 33.39 -19.27
CA TYR A 178 3.64 31.99 -18.97
C TYR A 178 3.67 31.71 -17.46
N THR A 179 3.18 32.65 -16.63
CA THR A 179 3.22 32.52 -15.15
C THR A 179 2.49 31.26 -14.68
N GLU A 180 1.29 31.02 -15.21
CA GLU A 180 0.47 29.88 -14.80
C GLU A 180 1.06 28.54 -15.26
N GLU A 181 1.60 28.50 -16.48
CA GLU A 181 2.32 27.32 -16.99
C GLU A 181 3.53 26.99 -16.12
N GLY A 182 4.33 28.01 -15.75
CA GLY A 182 5.44 27.85 -14.81
C GLY A 182 5.00 27.31 -13.45
N ARG A 183 3.88 27.82 -12.89
CA ARG A 183 3.31 27.33 -11.62
C ARG A 183 2.89 25.87 -11.71
N GLN A 184 2.25 25.46 -12.81
CA GLN A 184 1.83 24.07 -13.04
C GLN A 184 3.03 23.12 -13.17
N ILE A 185 4.08 23.53 -13.89
CA ILE A 185 5.33 22.77 -13.99
C ILE A 185 5.98 22.65 -12.61
N PHE A 186 6.09 23.77 -11.86
CA PHE A 186 6.66 23.77 -10.52
C PHE A 186 5.87 22.87 -9.56
N SER A 187 4.54 22.87 -9.63
CA SER A 187 3.69 21.97 -8.85
C SER A 187 3.91 20.49 -9.19
N ARG A 188 4.23 20.15 -10.45
CA ARG A 188 4.54 18.77 -10.87
C ARG A 188 5.96 18.35 -10.47
N LEU A 189 6.92 19.27 -10.48
CA LEU A 189 8.28 19.03 -9.98
C LEU A 189 8.30 18.77 -8.48
N PHE A 190 7.37 19.37 -7.74
CA PHE A 190 7.22 19.17 -6.31
C PHE A 190 5.80 18.71 -5.99
N PRO A 191 5.42 17.44 -6.28
CA PRO A 191 4.09 16.92 -5.95
C PRO A 191 3.81 16.96 -4.44
N LEU A 192 4.89 16.80 -3.64
CA LEU A 192 4.90 16.95 -2.19
C LEU A 192 4.99 18.41 -1.72
N ALA A 193 5.01 19.41 -2.61
CA ALA A 193 4.78 20.82 -2.30
C ALA A 193 3.32 21.24 -2.53
N SER A 194 2.39 20.29 -2.63
CA SER A 194 1.00 20.61 -2.30
C SER A 194 0.94 21.08 -0.85
N ASP A 195 0.06 22.04 -0.56
CA ASP A 195 -0.27 22.45 0.81
C ASP A 195 -0.95 21.32 1.60
N GLU A 196 -1.00 20.09 1.08
CA GLU A 196 -1.74 18.97 1.62
C GLU A 196 -0.84 17.82 2.07
N ALA A 197 -1.36 17.01 2.98
CA ALA A 197 -0.72 15.82 3.51
C ALA A 197 -1.79 14.79 3.89
N LEU A 198 -1.38 13.53 4.00
CA LEU A 198 -2.23 12.46 4.51
C LEU A 198 -2.00 12.29 6.01
N LEU A 199 -3.08 12.19 6.77
CA LEU A 199 -3.09 11.92 8.20
C LEU A 199 -3.96 10.70 8.48
N PHE A 200 -3.40 9.70 9.16
CA PHE A 200 -4.13 8.55 9.69
C PHE A 200 -4.42 8.77 11.17
N VAL A 201 -5.71 8.76 11.53
CA VAL A 201 -6.21 8.93 12.90
C VAL A 201 -6.89 7.65 13.37
N TYR A 202 -6.71 7.30 14.63
CA TYR A 202 -7.17 6.03 15.21
C TYR A 202 -7.85 6.21 16.58
N GLY A 203 -8.21 7.45 16.93
CA GLY A 203 -8.65 7.80 18.27
C GLY A 203 -9.55 9.03 18.33
N SER A 204 -9.22 9.95 19.24
CA SER A 204 -10.02 11.16 19.55
C SER A 204 -10.36 12.04 18.34
N LEU A 205 -9.52 12.02 17.28
CA LEU A 205 -9.71 12.76 16.03
C LEU A 205 -10.62 12.07 14.99
N MET A 206 -10.95 10.79 15.18
CA MET A 206 -11.82 10.04 14.26
C MET A 206 -13.24 10.61 14.23
N LYS A 207 -13.98 10.35 13.14
CA LYS A 207 -15.35 10.80 12.98
C LYS A 207 -16.24 10.34 14.13
N GLY A 208 -16.96 11.30 14.72
CA GLY A 208 -17.85 11.07 15.87
C GLY A 208 -17.14 10.97 17.23
N GLN A 209 -15.82 11.19 17.29
CA GLN A 209 -15.06 11.24 18.53
C GLN A 209 -14.85 12.69 19.02
N ALA A 210 -14.42 12.83 20.28
CA ALA A 210 -14.44 14.10 21.01
C ALA A 210 -13.70 15.26 20.34
N ALA A 211 -12.62 14.99 19.60
CA ALA A 211 -11.79 16.02 18.98
C ALA A 211 -11.98 16.12 17.45
N HIS A 212 -12.98 15.45 16.88
CA HIS A 212 -13.21 15.46 15.43
C HIS A 212 -13.49 16.86 14.86
N GLN A 213 -13.91 17.83 15.68
CA GLN A 213 -14.06 19.22 15.26
C GLN A 213 -12.76 19.83 14.69
N LEU A 214 -11.60 19.34 15.12
CA LEU A 214 -10.30 19.72 14.55
C LEU A 214 -10.14 19.30 13.07
N MET A 215 -10.91 18.29 12.66
CA MET A 215 -10.83 17.60 11.36
C MET A 215 -12.04 17.86 10.47
N GLU A 216 -13.00 18.70 10.89
CA GLU A 216 -14.32 18.82 10.23
C GLU A 216 -14.26 19.26 8.75
N ASN A 217 -13.22 20.02 8.38
CA ASN A 217 -13.01 20.56 7.04
C ASN A 217 -12.04 19.73 6.20
N CYS A 218 -11.60 18.57 6.71
CA CYS A 218 -10.65 17.70 6.03
C CYS A 218 -11.37 16.69 5.13
N THR A 219 -10.75 16.34 4.01
CA THR A 219 -11.34 15.38 3.07
C THR A 219 -11.14 13.97 3.59
N TYR A 220 -12.24 13.28 3.92
CA TYR A 220 -12.23 11.88 4.33
C TYR A 220 -11.89 10.96 3.14
N ARG A 221 -10.85 10.15 3.27
CA ARG A 221 -10.41 9.19 2.23
C ARG A 221 -10.99 7.80 2.43
N GLY A 222 -11.14 7.36 3.68
CA GLY A 222 -11.66 6.03 4.00
C GLY A 222 -11.07 5.43 5.27
N ARG A 223 -11.45 4.17 5.54
CA ARG A 223 -10.84 3.37 6.61
C ARG A 223 -9.61 2.64 6.11
N TYR A 224 -8.58 2.66 6.93
CA TYR A 224 -7.32 1.96 6.69
C TYR A 224 -6.94 1.19 7.95
N PHE A 225 -6.00 0.27 7.82
CA PHE A 225 -5.33 -0.34 8.96
C PHE A 225 -3.81 -0.11 8.89
N LEU A 226 -3.22 0.04 10.06
CA LEU A 226 -1.78 0.14 10.29
C LEU A 226 -1.30 -1.21 10.86
N PRO A 227 -0.51 -2.00 10.10
CA PRO A 227 0.05 -3.25 10.60
C PRO A 227 1.18 -3.02 11.60
N ASP A 228 1.41 -4.01 12.46
CA ASP A 228 2.51 -4.08 13.45
C ASP A 228 2.48 -2.98 14.51
N TYR A 229 1.28 -2.50 14.83
CA TYR A 229 1.02 -1.59 15.95
C TYR A 229 -0.15 -2.12 16.78
N ALA A 230 -0.05 -1.97 18.09
CA ALA A 230 -1.13 -2.26 19.03
C ALA A 230 -1.75 -0.97 19.54
N LEU A 231 -3.08 -0.99 19.70
CA LEU A 231 -3.87 0.09 20.28
C LEU A 231 -4.00 -0.13 21.79
N TYR A 232 -3.88 0.95 22.57
CA TYR A 232 -4.00 0.93 24.01
C TYR A 232 -4.98 2.01 24.48
N ASP A 233 -5.80 1.65 25.46
CA ASP A 233 -6.72 2.54 26.14
C ASP A 233 -5.98 3.31 27.24
N LEU A 234 -5.93 4.65 27.11
CA LEU A 234 -5.34 5.56 28.09
C LEU A 234 -6.42 6.39 28.81
N GLY A 235 -7.69 5.95 28.72
CA GLY A 235 -8.86 6.65 29.25
C GLY A 235 -9.49 7.56 28.21
N SER A 236 -9.27 8.86 28.32
CA SER A 236 -9.91 9.85 27.44
C SER A 236 -9.41 9.81 25.99
N TYR A 237 -8.27 9.18 25.74
CA TYR A 237 -7.64 9.09 24.44
C TYR A 237 -6.88 7.75 24.31
N PRO A 238 -6.65 7.24 23.08
CA PRO A 238 -5.84 6.05 22.88
C PRO A 238 -4.38 6.37 22.55
N GLY A 239 -3.49 5.40 22.79
CA GLY A 239 -2.12 5.42 22.29
C GLY A 239 -1.83 4.19 21.42
N ILE A 240 -0.90 4.32 20.47
CA ILE A 240 -0.37 3.18 19.72
C ILE A 240 1.14 3.05 19.93
N GLN A 241 1.62 1.80 19.92
CA GLN A 241 3.05 1.46 19.91
C GLN A 241 3.29 0.25 19.02
N TYR A 242 4.52 0.15 18.49
CA TYR A 242 4.95 -0.96 17.65
C TYR A 242 4.78 -2.29 18.40
N LYS A 243 4.08 -3.23 17.78
CA LYS A 243 3.89 -4.59 18.27
C LYS A 243 3.60 -5.50 17.08
N MET A 244 4.59 -6.31 16.73
CA MET A 244 4.51 -7.23 15.59
C MET A 244 3.29 -8.12 15.66
N GLY A 245 2.57 -8.25 14.55
CA GLY A 245 1.40 -9.12 14.42
C GLY A 245 0.10 -8.57 15.02
N GLU A 246 0.11 -7.35 15.57
CA GLU A 246 -1.11 -6.60 15.88
C GLU A 246 -1.40 -5.58 14.76
N ALA A 247 -2.60 -5.00 14.77
CA ALA A 247 -2.97 -3.98 13.80
C ALA A 247 -3.97 -2.98 14.38
N VAL A 248 -3.87 -1.73 13.95
CA VAL A 248 -4.76 -0.64 14.36
C VAL A 248 -5.66 -0.26 13.19
N VAL A 249 -6.97 -0.24 13.40
CA VAL A 249 -7.94 0.26 12.41
C VAL A 249 -8.22 1.72 12.70
N GLY A 250 -8.18 2.54 11.65
CA GLY A 250 -8.40 3.98 11.74
C GLY A 250 -8.95 4.57 10.45
N GLU A 251 -8.85 5.89 10.34
CA GLU A 251 -9.38 6.71 9.26
C GLU A 251 -8.25 7.53 8.64
N VAL A 252 -8.27 7.70 7.32
CA VAL A 252 -7.32 8.58 6.61
C VAL A 252 -8.04 9.82 6.10
N TYR A 253 -7.39 10.97 6.31
CA TYR A 253 -7.83 12.28 5.84
C TYR A 253 -6.74 12.94 5.00
N VAL A 254 -7.16 13.69 3.99
CA VAL A 254 -6.33 14.71 3.35
C VAL A 254 -6.48 16.00 4.16
N ILE A 255 -5.36 16.54 4.63
CA ILE A 255 -5.30 17.73 5.47
C ILE A 255 -4.38 18.78 4.88
N LYS A 256 -4.61 20.05 5.19
CA LYS A 256 -3.64 21.10 4.88
C LYS A 256 -2.46 21.02 5.85
N LYS A 257 -1.22 21.18 5.38
CA LYS A 257 -0.01 21.10 6.22
C LYS A 257 0.00 22.08 7.38
N LYS A 258 -0.54 23.29 7.18
CA LYS A 258 -0.70 24.27 8.27
C LYS A 258 -1.56 23.77 9.44
N LEU A 259 -2.40 22.75 9.22
CA LEU A 259 -3.19 22.13 10.29
C LEU A 259 -2.30 21.34 11.25
N PHE A 260 -1.12 20.86 10.81
CA PHE A 260 -0.20 20.14 11.69
C PHE A 260 0.24 20.99 12.87
N GLU A 261 0.44 22.30 12.74
CA GLU A 261 0.80 23.16 13.89
C GLU A 261 -0.22 23.01 15.03
N ARG A 262 -1.52 23.09 14.69
CA ARG A 262 -2.61 22.95 15.66
C ARG A 262 -2.75 21.50 16.18
N LEU A 263 -2.50 20.50 15.34
CA LEU A 263 -2.62 19.10 15.74
C LEU A 263 -1.43 18.66 16.59
N ASP A 264 -0.22 19.11 16.26
CA ASP A 264 1.01 18.86 17.02
C ASP A 264 0.90 19.48 18.43
N ASP A 265 0.32 20.68 18.54
CA ASP A 265 -0.02 21.29 19.84
C ASP A 265 -1.04 20.44 20.63
N TYR A 266 -2.12 19.99 19.97
CA TYR A 266 -3.18 19.20 20.60
C TYR A 266 -2.68 17.84 21.08
N GLU A 267 -1.91 17.13 20.25
CA GLU A 267 -1.33 15.82 20.56
C GLU A 267 -0.06 15.93 21.43
N SER A 268 0.39 17.15 21.77
CA SER A 268 1.64 17.38 22.51
C SER A 268 2.84 16.66 21.88
N GLU A 269 3.02 16.89 20.57
CA GLU A 269 4.09 16.32 19.75
C GLU A 269 5.48 16.57 20.40
N GLY A 270 6.33 15.55 20.36
CA GLY A 270 7.66 15.55 20.96
C GLY A 270 7.69 15.25 22.46
N SER A 271 6.54 15.20 23.15
CA SER A 271 6.49 14.96 24.61
C SER A 271 5.50 13.88 25.05
N LEU A 272 4.39 13.71 24.34
CA LEU A 272 3.38 12.69 24.59
C LEU A 272 3.24 11.75 23.39
N TYR A 273 3.20 12.33 22.19
CA TYR A 273 3.20 11.61 20.93
C TYR A 273 4.37 12.06 20.05
N GLU A 274 4.75 11.24 19.08
CA GLU A 274 5.70 11.54 18.01
C GLU A 274 4.99 11.33 16.67
N ARG A 275 5.05 12.33 15.78
CA ARG A 275 4.44 12.19 14.45
C ARG A 275 5.39 11.46 13.50
N LYS A 276 4.97 10.30 13.01
CA LYS A 276 5.72 9.46 12.05
C LYS A 276 5.01 9.34 10.72
N LEU A 277 5.79 9.22 9.66
CA LEU A 277 5.28 8.81 8.35
C LEU A 277 5.27 7.28 8.29
N LEU A 278 4.09 6.66 8.35
CA LEU A 278 3.92 5.20 8.36
C LEU A 278 3.06 4.72 7.20
N THR A 279 3.27 3.47 6.79
CA THR A 279 2.50 2.83 5.72
C THR A 279 1.20 2.24 6.26
N VAL A 280 0.07 2.75 5.78
CA VAL A 280 -1.28 2.25 6.09
C VAL A 280 -1.93 1.62 4.85
N ARG A 281 -2.86 0.70 5.06
CA ARG A 281 -3.45 -0.12 3.98
C ARG A 281 -4.97 -0.09 4.02
N SER A 282 -5.62 0.06 2.86
CA SER A 282 -7.05 -0.18 2.67
C SER A 282 -7.27 -1.48 1.90
N ASP A 283 -8.50 -1.71 1.44
CA ASP A 283 -8.84 -2.77 0.51
C ASP A 283 -8.39 -2.49 -0.94
N LYS A 284 -7.99 -1.25 -1.24
CA LYS A 284 -7.65 -0.78 -2.60
C LYS A 284 -6.19 -0.42 -2.78
N GLU A 285 -5.53 0.06 -1.73
CA GLU A 285 -4.21 0.68 -1.87
C GLU A 285 -3.38 0.63 -0.57
N LYS A 286 -2.08 0.89 -0.73
CA LYS A 286 -1.13 1.11 0.37
C LYS A 286 -0.56 2.52 0.21
N ILE A 287 -0.58 3.31 1.28
CA ILE A 287 -0.17 4.71 1.24
C ILE A 287 0.67 5.06 2.46
N GLN A 288 1.51 6.09 2.35
CA GLN A 288 2.17 6.71 3.49
C GLN A 288 1.28 7.81 4.08
N ALA A 289 1.08 7.79 5.39
CA ALA A 289 0.32 8.80 6.11
C ALA A 289 1.05 9.19 7.40
N ASN A 290 0.86 10.44 7.82
CA ASN A 290 1.32 10.89 9.13
C ASN A 290 0.49 10.19 10.20
N VAL A 291 1.14 9.77 11.29
CA VAL A 291 0.54 9.04 12.41
C VAL A 291 1.18 9.53 13.70
N TYR A 292 0.37 9.88 14.69
CA TYR A 292 0.88 10.15 16.05
C TYR A 292 1.12 8.83 16.76
N VAL A 293 2.33 8.59 17.28
CA VAL A 293 2.70 7.36 18.00
C VAL A 293 3.01 7.72 19.46
N TYR A 294 2.47 6.95 20.40
CA TYR A 294 2.56 7.30 21.82
C TYR A 294 3.94 7.01 22.42
N LEU A 295 4.51 7.98 23.14
CA LEU A 295 5.90 7.94 23.61
C LEU A 295 6.10 7.39 25.03
N ARG A 296 5.05 7.37 25.86
CA ARG A 296 5.19 6.98 27.28
C ARG A 296 5.11 5.47 27.46
N ASP A 297 5.48 5.03 28.65
CA ASP A 297 5.33 3.63 29.07
C ASP A 297 3.85 3.20 29.05
N LEU A 298 3.61 1.99 28.55
CA LEU A 298 2.30 1.36 28.40
C LEU A 298 2.16 0.09 29.24
N SER A 299 3.10 -0.18 30.16
CA SER A 299 3.10 -1.38 30.99
C SER A 299 1.79 -1.62 31.76
N LEU A 300 1.09 -0.55 32.15
CA LEU A 300 -0.19 -0.61 32.88
C LEU A 300 -1.42 -0.36 31.98
N ALA A 301 -1.23 -0.03 30.70
CA ALA A 301 -2.33 0.30 29.80
C ALA A 301 -2.99 -0.97 29.24
N MET A 302 -4.32 -0.93 29.12
CA MET A 302 -5.06 -2.05 28.56
C MET A 302 -5.00 -2.02 27.02
N MET A 303 -4.46 -3.07 26.42
CA MET A 303 -4.46 -3.23 24.97
C MET A 303 -5.87 -3.50 24.44
N GLN A 304 -6.26 -2.79 23.38
CA GLN A 304 -7.52 -2.97 22.67
C GLN A 304 -7.28 -3.56 21.27
N ARG A 305 -8.19 -4.43 20.82
CA ARG A 305 -8.14 -5.07 19.48
C ARG A 305 -9.36 -4.76 18.61
N ASN A 306 -10.22 -3.88 19.12
CA ASN A 306 -11.30 -3.23 18.39
C ASN A 306 -10.82 -1.88 17.86
N MET A 307 -11.54 -1.33 16.89
CA MET A 307 -11.38 0.07 16.50
C MET A 307 -11.78 0.97 17.68
N TRP A 308 -11.09 2.10 17.87
CA TRP A 308 -11.41 3.02 18.95
C TRP A 308 -12.86 3.53 18.84
N GLY A 309 -13.56 3.60 19.98
CA GLY A 309 -14.96 4.06 20.02
C GLY A 309 -15.96 3.13 19.32
N THR A 310 -15.59 1.88 19.04
CA THR A 310 -16.49 0.88 18.41
C THR A 310 -17.79 0.75 19.21
N GLN A 311 -18.91 0.96 18.54
CA GLN A 311 -20.26 0.78 19.08
C GLN A 311 -20.77 -0.64 18.77
N ASP A 312 -21.70 -1.14 19.57
CA ASP A 312 -22.30 -2.48 19.41
C ASP A 312 -22.86 -2.73 17.99
N GLU A 313 -23.44 -1.71 17.39
CA GLU A 313 -24.05 -1.73 16.05
C GLU A 313 -23.03 -1.60 14.90
N THR A 314 -21.75 -1.42 15.20
CA THR A 314 -20.71 -1.18 14.20
C THR A 314 -20.58 -2.42 13.29
N PRO A 315 -20.81 -2.28 11.97
CA PRO A 315 -20.70 -3.40 11.04
C PRO A 315 -19.22 -3.79 10.82
N VAL A 316 -18.96 -5.10 10.89
CA VAL A 316 -17.65 -5.70 10.68
C VAL A 316 -17.76 -6.99 9.86
N TRP A 317 -16.67 -7.40 9.24
CA TRP A 317 -16.56 -8.72 8.63
C TRP A 317 -15.96 -9.71 9.62
N TYR A 318 -16.69 -10.79 9.94
CA TYR A 318 -16.12 -11.95 10.64
C TYR A 318 -15.56 -12.95 9.62
N ALA A 319 -14.24 -13.14 9.61
CA ALA A 319 -13.54 -14.12 8.80
C ALA A 319 -13.42 -15.46 9.53
N CYS A 320 -14.04 -16.49 8.96
CA CYS A 320 -14.00 -17.83 9.50
C CYS A 320 -13.24 -18.80 8.58
N TYR A 321 -12.47 -19.69 9.21
CA TYR A 321 -11.58 -20.65 8.54
C TYR A 321 -11.85 -22.10 8.97
N GLY A 322 -12.72 -22.29 9.98
CA GLY A 322 -13.03 -23.58 10.57
C GLY A 322 -14.46 -24.02 10.29
N SER A 323 -15.09 -24.65 11.28
CA SER A 323 -16.44 -25.19 11.11
C SER A 323 -17.54 -24.16 10.79
N ASN A 324 -17.33 -22.87 11.08
CA ASN A 324 -18.27 -21.80 10.73
C ASN A 324 -18.29 -21.47 9.22
N LEU A 325 -17.44 -22.11 8.41
CA LEU A 325 -17.62 -22.16 6.95
C LEU A 325 -19.03 -22.67 6.58
N SER A 326 -19.63 -23.52 7.42
CA SER A 326 -21.01 -23.97 7.31
C SER A 326 -21.97 -22.94 7.92
N GLU A 327 -22.83 -22.35 7.09
CA GLU A 327 -23.85 -21.39 7.53
C GLU A 327 -24.86 -21.99 8.52
N GLU A 328 -25.22 -23.27 8.31
CA GLU A 328 -26.09 -24.00 9.24
C GLU A 328 -25.49 -24.01 10.65
N ARG A 329 -24.18 -24.25 10.74
CA ARG A 329 -23.48 -24.24 12.02
C ARG A 329 -23.37 -22.84 12.61
N PHE A 330 -23.03 -21.84 11.80
CA PHE A 330 -22.92 -20.47 12.27
C PHE A 330 -24.27 -19.95 12.81
N ARG A 331 -25.37 -20.25 12.11
CA ARG A 331 -26.75 -19.95 12.57
C ARG A 331 -27.09 -20.62 13.90
N CYS A 332 -26.61 -21.85 14.15
CA CYS A 332 -26.79 -22.50 15.45
C CYS A 332 -26.17 -21.70 16.61
N TYR A 333 -25.02 -21.04 16.41
CA TYR A 333 -24.43 -20.17 17.45
C TYR A 333 -25.29 -18.95 17.71
N MET A 334 -25.76 -18.29 16.64
CA MET A 334 -26.66 -17.14 16.70
C MET A 334 -27.94 -17.45 17.47
N GLU A 335 -28.61 -18.55 17.15
CA GLU A 335 -29.87 -18.94 17.78
C GLU A 335 -29.69 -19.66 19.13
N GLY A 336 -28.46 -20.09 19.45
CA GLY A 336 -28.16 -20.92 20.62
C GLY A 336 -28.65 -22.37 20.53
N LYS A 337 -28.84 -22.88 19.31
CA LYS A 337 -29.25 -24.27 19.06
C LYS A 337 -28.05 -25.22 19.00
N SER A 338 -28.28 -26.50 19.23
CA SER A 338 -27.25 -27.54 19.08
C SER A 338 -27.09 -27.94 17.62
N TYR A 339 -25.87 -27.85 17.09
CA TYR A 339 -25.53 -28.41 15.78
C TYR A 339 -25.49 -29.96 15.84
N ARG A 340 -26.21 -30.63 14.91
CA ARG A 340 -26.23 -32.10 14.72
C ARG A 340 -26.48 -32.96 15.97
N LYS A 341 -27.55 -32.67 16.73
CA LYS A 341 -28.06 -33.53 17.84
C LYS A 341 -27.00 -34.08 18.82
N ASN A 342 -25.92 -33.35 19.08
CA ASN A 342 -25.00 -33.72 20.15
C ASN A 342 -25.72 -33.55 21.50
N LYS A 343 -26.13 -34.67 22.10
CA LYS A 343 -26.75 -34.71 23.43
C LYS A 343 -25.81 -34.05 24.44
N LYS A 344 -26.27 -32.95 25.05
CA LYS A 344 -25.59 -32.07 26.02
C LYS A 344 -24.81 -30.89 25.39
N SER A 345 -25.50 -29.95 24.77
CA SER A 345 -25.13 -28.55 25.01
C SER A 345 -26.05 -28.02 26.11
N ASN A 346 -25.49 -27.82 27.31
CA ASN A 346 -26.18 -27.05 28.34
C ASN A 346 -26.69 -25.74 27.72
N ASN A 347 -27.88 -25.34 28.17
CA ASN A 347 -28.64 -24.16 27.80
C ASN A 347 -27.82 -22.87 27.89
N LYS A 348 -26.87 -22.66 26.99
CA LYS A 348 -26.15 -21.41 26.84
C LYS A 348 -26.93 -20.68 25.75
N GLY A 349 -27.81 -19.74 26.09
CA GLY A 349 -28.65 -18.98 25.14
C GLY A 349 -27.86 -18.33 24.00
N GLY A 350 -28.52 -18.05 22.86
CA GLY A 350 -27.93 -17.51 21.62
C GLY A 350 -27.25 -16.14 21.74
N PHE A 351 -27.00 -15.50 20.60
CA PHE A 351 -26.53 -14.12 20.60
C PHE A 351 -27.61 -13.20 21.18
N ARG A 352 -27.18 -12.06 21.73
CA ARG A 352 -28.06 -10.98 22.19
C ARG A 352 -28.87 -10.43 21.03
N ASP A 353 -28.21 -10.25 19.89
CA ASP A 353 -28.82 -9.94 18.60
C ASP A 353 -28.71 -11.12 17.64
N GLN A 354 -29.86 -11.68 17.28
CA GLN A 354 -29.98 -12.85 16.40
C GLN A 354 -30.30 -12.48 14.95
N THR A 355 -30.24 -11.21 14.58
CA THR A 355 -30.38 -10.79 13.18
C THR A 355 -29.33 -11.49 12.32
N GLU A 356 -29.78 -12.04 11.19
CA GLU A 356 -28.90 -12.77 10.27
C GLU A 356 -27.84 -11.83 9.68
N TRP A 357 -26.67 -12.40 9.35
CA TRP A 357 -25.60 -11.63 8.72
C TRP A 357 -26.10 -10.97 7.43
N GLN A 358 -25.61 -9.76 7.16
CA GLN A 358 -26.13 -8.93 6.09
C GLN A 358 -25.61 -9.36 4.70
N GLN A 359 -24.41 -9.93 4.66
CA GLN A 359 -23.72 -10.31 3.43
C GLN A 359 -22.68 -11.40 3.74
N THR A 360 -22.32 -12.18 2.74
CA THR A 360 -21.16 -13.08 2.78
C THR A 360 -20.17 -12.73 1.68
N ALA A 361 -18.88 -13.00 1.92
CA ALA A 361 -17.84 -12.93 0.90
C ALA A 361 -16.81 -14.04 1.11
N LEU A 362 -15.96 -14.28 0.13
CA LEU A 362 -14.86 -15.24 0.22
C LEU A 362 -13.54 -14.50 0.06
N ILE A 363 -12.55 -14.84 0.88
CA ILE A 363 -11.20 -14.30 0.78
C ILE A 363 -10.16 -15.41 0.88
N THR A 364 -8.98 -15.12 0.35
CA THR A 364 -7.77 -15.85 0.65
C THR A 364 -6.90 -14.95 1.52
N GLN A 365 -6.44 -15.46 2.66
CA GLN A 365 -5.64 -14.73 3.63
C GLN A 365 -4.26 -15.36 3.76
N THR A 366 -3.21 -14.54 3.81
CA THR A 366 -1.86 -14.98 4.23
C THR A 366 -1.88 -15.33 5.72
N GLY A 367 -1.34 -16.49 6.05
CA GLY A 367 -1.42 -17.12 7.37
C GLY A 367 -1.75 -18.60 7.26
N GLU A 368 -1.44 -19.36 8.31
CA GLU A 368 -1.58 -20.81 8.31
C GLU A 368 -2.69 -21.29 9.23
N LEU A 369 -3.59 -22.08 8.64
CA LEU A 369 -4.54 -22.91 9.37
C LEU A 369 -3.83 -24.18 9.86
N TYR A 370 -4.07 -24.55 11.12
CA TYR A 370 -3.62 -25.83 11.70
C TYR A 370 -4.67 -26.36 12.68
N PHE A 371 -4.51 -27.62 13.12
CA PHE A 371 -5.39 -28.26 14.09
C PHE A 371 -4.70 -28.49 15.43
N GLY A 372 -5.31 -28.04 16.51
CA GLY A 372 -4.75 -28.13 17.86
C GLY A 372 -5.79 -28.34 18.95
N ASN A 373 -5.31 -28.42 20.19
CA ASN A 373 -6.09 -28.70 21.39
C ASN A 373 -6.94 -30.00 21.31
N LYS A 374 -7.76 -30.29 22.33
CA LYS A 374 -8.65 -31.46 22.40
C LYS A 374 -10.09 -31.02 22.65
N SER A 375 -10.92 -30.97 21.61
CA SER A 375 -12.31 -30.51 21.74
C SER A 375 -13.25 -31.62 22.20
N LYS A 376 -14.03 -31.38 23.27
CA LYS A 376 -15.07 -32.32 23.74
C LYS A 376 -16.15 -32.56 22.68
N THR A 377 -16.51 -31.52 21.92
CA THR A 377 -17.54 -31.56 20.87
C THR A 377 -17.09 -32.41 19.67
N TRP A 378 -15.79 -32.44 19.40
CA TRP A 378 -15.20 -33.15 18.26
C TRP A 378 -14.38 -34.36 18.72
N TYR A 379 -14.96 -35.21 19.58
CA TYR A 379 -14.37 -36.50 19.97
C TYR A 379 -12.95 -36.42 20.58
N ARG A 380 -12.65 -35.34 21.30
CA ARG A 380 -11.32 -35.02 21.86
C ARG A 380 -10.21 -34.92 20.80
N LYS A 381 -10.58 -34.65 19.55
CA LYS A 381 -9.68 -34.36 18.43
C LYS A 381 -9.43 -32.85 18.29
N GLY A 382 -8.50 -32.49 17.41
CA GLY A 382 -8.12 -31.11 17.18
C GLY A 382 -9.21 -30.30 16.48
N VAL A 383 -9.18 -28.99 16.73
CA VAL A 383 -9.99 -28.00 16.03
C VAL A 383 -9.10 -26.94 15.40
N ALA A 384 -9.69 -26.16 14.49
CA ALA A 384 -8.98 -25.22 13.65
C ALA A 384 -8.47 -24.01 14.46
N PHE A 385 -7.20 -23.65 14.29
CA PHE A 385 -6.59 -22.40 14.72
C PHE A 385 -5.91 -21.74 13.52
N PHE A 386 -5.79 -20.42 13.58
CA PHE A 386 -5.15 -19.65 12.51
C PHE A 386 -3.97 -18.89 13.07
N ASP A 387 -2.81 -19.08 12.45
CA ASP A 387 -1.59 -18.33 12.70
C ASP A 387 -1.46 -17.21 11.66
N PRO A 388 -1.71 -15.94 12.04
CA PRO A 388 -1.59 -14.81 11.13
C PRO A 388 -0.14 -14.46 10.77
N SER A 389 0.86 -14.99 11.48
CA SER A 389 2.28 -14.66 11.27
C SER A 389 2.97 -15.55 10.23
N ALA A 390 2.35 -16.67 9.88
CA ALA A 390 2.92 -17.62 8.92
C ALA A 390 2.67 -17.18 7.47
N GLU A 391 3.53 -17.62 6.54
CA GLU A 391 3.47 -17.23 5.12
C GLU A 391 2.51 -18.07 4.27
N GLY A 392 1.81 -19.03 4.87
CA GLY A 392 0.91 -19.91 4.15
C GLY A 392 -0.36 -19.23 3.64
N LYS A 393 -1.18 -20.02 2.95
CA LYS A 393 -2.45 -19.58 2.36
C LYS A 393 -3.62 -20.21 3.10
N THR A 394 -4.58 -19.40 3.54
CA THR A 394 -5.82 -19.87 4.18
C THR A 394 -7.06 -19.33 3.49
N TYR A 395 -7.97 -20.23 3.13
CA TYR A 395 -9.28 -19.88 2.58
C TYR A 395 -10.25 -19.53 3.71
N MET A 396 -10.91 -18.37 3.62
CA MET A 396 -11.85 -17.91 4.65
C MET A 396 -13.16 -17.42 4.06
N LYS A 397 -14.26 -17.72 4.75
CA LYS A 397 -15.56 -17.12 4.49
C LYS A 397 -15.81 -15.96 5.43
N LEU A 398 -16.29 -14.86 4.88
CA LEU A 398 -16.67 -13.67 5.62
C LEU A 398 -18.18 -13.62 5.86
N TYR A 399 -18.59 -13.21 7.05
CA TYR A 399 -19.97 -12.84 7.40
C TYR A 399 -20.01 -11.38 7.85
N ARG A 400 -20.85 -10.55 7.23
CA ARG A 400 -21.03 -9.15 7.64
C ARG A 400 -22.01 -9.09 8.82
N ILE A 401 -21.48 -8.86 10.01
CA ILE A 401 -22.21 -8.88 11.28
C ILE A 401 -21.93 -7.60 12.07
N LYS A 402 -22.64 -7.41 13.18
CA LYS A 402 -22.35 -6.33 14.12
C LYS A 402 -21.19 -6.68 15.05
N TRP A 403 -20.49 -5.68 15.57
CA TRP A 403 -19.42 -5.88 16.56
C TRP A 403 -19.92 -6.67 17.79
N SER A 404 -21.09 -6.33 18.31
CA SER A 404 -21.71 -7.06 19.44
C SER A 404 -21.91 -8.55 19.16
N GLN A 405 -22.25 -8.92 17.92
CA GLN A 405 -22.40 -10.31 17.49
C GLN A 405 -21.05 -11.03 17.39
N LEU A 406 -19.97 -10.34 17.00
CA LEU A 406 -18.61 -10.91 17.02
C LEU A 406 -18.17 -11.22 18.46
N ILE A 407 -18.47 -10.33 19.41
CA ILE A 407 -18.19 -10.55 20.84
C ILE A 407 -19.01 -11.73 21.37
N ASP A 408 -20.30 -11.81 21.04
CA ASP A 408 -21.14 -12.94 21.42
C ASP A 408 -20.59 -14.25 20.87
N LEU A 409 -20.17 -14.27 19.60
CA LEU A 409 -19.52 -15.41 18.97
C LEU A 409 -18.24 -15.82 19.73
N GLN A 410 -17.38 -14.86 20.07
CA GLN A 410 -16.15 -15.13 20.80
C GLN A 410 -16.42 -15.81 22.15
N ILE A 411 -17.42 -15.34 22.88
CA ILE A 411 -17.86 -15.94 24.14
C ILE A 411 -18.32 -17.39 23.92
N ARG A 412 -18.95 -17.71 22.77
CA ARG A 412 -19.37 -19.09 22.44
C ARG A 412 -18.21 -20.00 22.09
N GLU A 413 -17.30 -19.53 21.24
CA GLU A 413 -16.14 -20.30 20.78
C GLU A 413 -15.14 -20.52 21.91
N GLY A 414 -15.11 -19.61 22.89
CA GLY A 414 -14.31 -19.68 24.11
C GLY A 414 -13.29 -18.56 24.14
N SER A 415 -13.59 -17.49 24.87
CA SER A 415 -12.79 -16.26 24.95
C SER A 415 -11.49 -16.36 25.75
N SER A 416 -11.12 -17.55 26.23
CA SER A 416 -9.85 -17.71 26.95
C SER A 416 -8.65 -17.65 26.00
N PRO A 417 -7.47 -17.20 26.46
CA PRO A 417 -6.23 -17.15 25.67
C PRO A 417 -5.85 -18.46 24.95
N GLN A 418 -6.19 -19.59 25.56
CA GLN A 418 -5.89 -20.94 25.04
C GLN A 418 -6.83 -21.42 23.93
N TRP A 419 -7.91 -20.68 23.68
CA TRP A 419 -8.95 -20.98 22.70
C TRP A 419 -9.07 -19.83 21.70
N TYR A 420 -10.19 -19.13 21.64
CA TYR A 420 -10.45 -18.07 20.65
C TYR A 420 -10.47 -16.68 21.31
N GLY A 421 -9.62 -16.48 22.33
CA GLY A 421 -9.53 -15.23 23.09
C GLY A 421 -8.90 -14.05 22.34
N ARG A 422 -8.17 -14.32 21.25
CA ARG A 422 -7.52 -13.29 20.44
C ARG A 422 -8.38 -12.90 19.24
N ILE A 423 -8.71 -11.60 19.14
CA ILE A 423 -9.30 -10.99 17.95
C ILE A 423 -8.15 -10.45 17.08
N VAL A 424 -8.13 -10.78 15.79
CA VAL A 424 -7.09 -10.32 14.86
C VAL A 424 -7.73 -9.56 13.72
N CYS A 425 -7.27 -8.33 13.46
CA CYS A 425 -7.65 -7.59 12.26
C CYS A 425 -6.80 -8.06 11.08
N LEU A 426 -7.44 -8.62 10.06
CA LEU A 426 -6.81 -9.14 8.84
C LEU A 426 -6.72 -8.08 7.72
N GLY A 427 -7.44 -6.98 7.86
CA GLY A 427 -7.43 -5.85 6.93
C GLY A 427 -8.77 -5.15 6.84
N ILE A 428 -9.00 -4.48 5.71
CA ILE A 428 -10.24 -3.81 5.35
C ILE A 428 -10.85 -4.52 4.14
N LYS A 429 -12.18 -4.59 4.07
CA LYS A 429 -12.91 -5.01 2.87
C LYS A 429 -14.20 -4.21 2.74
N ASP A 430 -14.41 -3.60 1.59
CA ASP A 430 -15.60 -2.81 1.25
C ASP A 430 -15.81 -1.67 2.29
N GLY A 431 -14.72 -1.10 2.81
CA GLY A 431 -14.71 -0.07 3.86
C GLY A 431 -14.96 -0.56 5.30
N TYR A 432 -15.08 -1.87 5.52
CA TYR A 432 -15.29 -2.47 6.86
C TYR A 432 -14.09 -3.30 7.31
N PRO A 433 -13.70 -3.26 8.59
CA PRO A 433 -12.62 -4.09 9.10
C PRO A 433 -12.99 -5.58 9.08
N VAL A 434 -12.00 -6.40 8.76
CA VAL A 434 -12.08 -7.86 8.71
C VAL A 434 -11.40 -8.42 9.95
N TYR A 435 -12.18 -9.07 10.81
CA TYR A 435 -11.70 -9.67 12.04
C TYR A 435 -11.82 -11.19 12.00
N THR A 436 -10.84 -11.88 12.57
CA THR A 436 -10.94 -13.30 12.90
C THR A 436 -10.70 -13.54 14.38
N LEU A 437 -11.00 -14.74 14.84
CA LEU A 437 -10.81 -15.18 16.22
C LEU A 437 -9.82 -16.34 16.23
N THR A 438 -8.78 -16.28 17.05
CA THR A 438 -7.78 -17.35 17.22
C THR A 438 -7.22 -17.36 18.65
N SER A 439 -6.22 -18.19 18.94
CA SER A 439 -5.55 -18.24 20.25
C SER A 439 -4.47 -17.16 20.37
N GLU A 440 -4.12 -16.80 21.60
CA GLU A 440 -3.00 -15.86 21.86
C GLU A 440 -1.67 -16.47 21.43
N GLU A 441 -1.51 -17.77 21.69
CA GLU A 441 -0.30 -18.53 21.41
C GLU A 441 -0.62 -19.74 20.55
N HIS A 442 0.41 -20.25 19.87
CA HIS A 442 0.31 -21.52 19.15
C HIS A 442 -0.12 -22.65 20.10
N ARG A 443 -1.01 -23.52 19.63
CA ARG A 443 -1.65 -24.55 20.46
C ARG A 443 -1.03 -25.92 20.18
N PRO A 444 -0.93 -26.80 21.18
CA PRO A 444 -0.45 -28.17 20.95
C PRO A 444 -1.22 -28.84 19.81
N VAL A 445 -0.50 -29.27 18.79
CA VAL A 445 -1.07 -29.86 17.58
C VAL A 445 -1.81 -31.16 17.88
N ASN A 446 -2.93 -31.36 17.20
CA ASN A 446 -3.74 -32.56 17.31
C ASN A 446 -4.57 -32.75 16.05
N LEU A 447 -4.55 -33.94 15.47
CA LEU A 447 -5.31 -34.21 14.26
C LEU A 447 -6.82 -34.05 14.49
N PRO A 448 -7.56 -33.51 13.52
CA PRO A 448 -9.01 -33.34 13.61
C PRO A 448 -9.74 -34.69 13.49
N SER A 449 -11.01 -34.74 13.87
CA SER A 449 -11.84 -35.90 13.56
C SER A 449 -12.15 -35.94 12.06
N LYS A 450 -12.35 -37.14 11.50
CA LYS A 450 -12.77 -37.31 10.10
C LYS A 450 -14.03 -36.49 9.78
N SER A 451 -15.00 -36.47 10.71
CA SER A 451 -16.24 -35.70 10.56
C SER A 451 -16.03 -34.18 10.53
N TYR A 452 -15.06 -33.66 11.28
CA TYR A 452 -14.69 -32.24 11.28
C TYR A 452 -14.02 -31.86 9.97
N LEU A 453 -13.07 -32.68 9.53
CA LEU A 453 -12.33 -32.46 8.29
C LEU A 453 -13.24 -32.55 7.06
N THR A 454 -14.15 -33.53 7.01
CA THR A 454 -15.14 -33.65 5.93
C THR A 454 -16.06 -32.43 5.86
N LEU A 455 -16.44 -31.84 7.00
CA LEU A 455 -17.23 -30.61 7.01
C LEU A 455 -16.46 -29.46 6.35
N ILE A 456 -15.22 -29.22 6.78
CA ILE A 456 -14.37 -28.16 6.23
C ILE A 456 -14.13 -28.38 4.73
N ALA A 457 -13.70 -29.58 4.33
CA ALA A 457 -13.41 -29.88 2.92
C ALA A 457 -14.65 -29.73 2.03
N LYS A 458 -15.83 -30.15 2.51
CA LYS A 458 -17.10 -29.98 1.77
C LYS A 458 -17.42 -28.50 1.54
N GLU A 459 -17.32 -27.68 2.58
CA GLU A 459 -17.64 -26.26 2.46
C GLU A 459 -16.61 -25.51 1.61
N LEU A 460 -15.32 -25.80 1.77
CA LEU A 460 -14.27 -25.20 0.94
C LEU A 460 -14.43 -25.56 -0.54
N LYS A 461 -14.61 -26.85 -0.86
CA LYS A 461 -14.83 -27.29 -2.24
C LYS A 461 -16.06 -26.62 -2.87
N LYS A 462 -17.16 -26.53 -2.12
CA LYS A 462 -18.41 -25.90 -2.57
C LYS A 462 -18.24 -24.40 -2.83
N GLN A 463 -17.58 -23.70 -1.91
CA GLN A 463 -17.55 -22.23 -1.91
C GLN A 463 -16.45 -21.67 -2.81
N PHE A 464 -15.28 -22.30 -2.83
CA PHE A 464 -14.10 -21.83 -3.58
C PHE A 464 -13.91 -22.53 -4.92
N ALA A 465 -14.86 -23.39 -5.32
CA ALA A 465 -14.83 -24.15 -6.58
C ALA A 465 -13.51 -24.93 -6.81
N LEU A 466 -12.88 -25.40 -5.73
CA LEU A 466 -11.61 -26.13 -5.79
C LEU A 466 -11.79 -27.47 -6.51
N SER A 467 -10.82 -27.83 -7.35
CA SER A 467 -10.72 -29.18 -7.89
C SER A 467 -10.43 -30.20 -6.79
N ASP A 468 -10.70 -31.49 -7.06
CA ASP A 468 -10.36 -32.56 -6.12
C ASP A 468 -8.86 -32.59 -5.80
N LYS A 469 -8.00 -32.30 -6.78
CA LYS A 469 -6.56 -32.26 -6.58
C LYS A 469 -6.14 -31.11 -5.64
N GLU A 470 -6.65 -29.90 -5.86
CA GLU A 470 -6.36 -28.75 -5.00
C GLU A 470 -6.88 -28.95 -3.58
N MET A 471 -8.09 -29.50 -3.43
CA MET A 471 -8.67 -29.80 -2.13
C MET A 471 -7.86 -30.87 -1.38
N ILE A 472 -7.45 -31.94 -2.06
CA ILE A 472 -6.61 -32.99 -1.47
C ILE A 472 -5.26 -32.42 -1.03
N SER A 473 -4.59 -31.64 -1.89
CA SER A 473 -3.32 -31.00 -1.56
C SER A 473 -3.47 -30.10 -0.34
N TYR A 474 -4.48 -29.23 -0.34
CA TYR A 474 -4.72 -28.29 0.76
C TYR A 474 -4.96 -29.02 2.09
N ILE A 475 -5.82 -30.05 2.10
CA ILE A 475 -6.08 -30.84 3.31
C ILE A 475 -4.83 -31.61 3.75
N PHE A 476 -4.05 -32.17 2.82
CA PHE A 476 -2.83 -32.88 3.13
C PHE A 476 -1.83 -31.96 3.85
N ASP A 477 -1.63 -30.74 3.34
CA ASP A 477 -0.76 -29.74 3.96
C ASP A 477 -1.22 -29.40 5.40
N LEU A 478 -2.53 -29.20 5.61
CA LEU A 478 -3.08 -28.95 6.95
C LEU A 478 -2.84 -30.11 7.92
N ILE A 479 -2.95 -31.35 7.44
CA ILE A 479 -2.69 -32.54 8.24
C ILE A 479 -1.22 -32.63 8.61
N VAL A 480 -0.31 -32.44 7.65
CA VAL A 480 1.14 -32.49 7.85
C VAL A 480 1.57 -31.47 8.91
N ARG A 481 1.07 -30.23 8.82
CA ARG A 481 1.33 -29.17 9.81
C ARG A 481 0.76 -29.46 11.21
N SER A 482 -0.18 -30.39 11.31
CA SER A 482 -0.87 -30.73 12.55
C SER A 482 -0.37 -32.06 13.16
N LYS A 483 0.80 -32.56 12.71
CA LYS A 483 1.49 -33.70 13.30
C LYS A 483 2.51 -33.25 14.34
N PRO A 484 2.66 -33.97 15.46
CA PRO A 484 3.76 -33.72 16.40
C PRO A 484 5.12 -34.04 15.74
N ASP A 485 6.16 -33.27 16.05
CA ASP A 485 7.52 -33.46 15.52
C ASP A 485 8.12 -34.87 15.74
N THR A 486 7.59 -35.63 16.69
CA THR A 486 8.02 -37.01 16.98
C THR A 486 7.69 -38.04 15.90
N GLU A 487 6.95 -37.68 14.84
CA GLU A 487 6.63 -38.59 13.71
C GLU A 487 7.38 -38.24 12.40
N GLN A 488 8.29 -37.25 12.38
CA GLN A 488 9.11 -36.95 11.20
C GLN A 488 10.40 -37.80 11.10
N GLN A 489 10.66 -38.67 12.08
CA GLN A 489 11.68 -39.73 12.01
C GLN A 489 11.01 -41.09 12.22
N GLY A 490 10.61 -41.75 11.14
CA GLY A 490 10.05 -43.10 11.21
C GLY A 490 9.76 -43.70 9.83
N ASP A 491 10.59 -44.69 9.46
CA ASP A 491 10.45 -45.70 8.40
C ASP A 491 10.73 -45.29 6.94
N CYS A 492 12.01 -45.03 6.68
CA CYS A 492 12.70 -45.69 5.56
C CYS A 492 13.55 -46.85 6.14
N THR A 493 12.95 -48.03 6.28
CA THR A 493 13.64 -49.32 6.28
C THR A 493 12.81 -50.32 5.51
#